data_AF-A0A970NU54-F1
#
_entry.id   AF-A0A970NU54-F1
#
_cell.length_a   1.000
_cell.length_b   1.000
_cell.length_c   1.000
_cell.angle_alpha   90.00
_cell.angle_beta   90.00
_cell.angle_gamma   90.00
#
_symmetry.space_group_name_H-M   'P 1'
#
loop_
_entity.id
_entity.type
_entity.pdbx_description
1 polymer ?
#
loop_
_entity_poly.entity_id
_entity_poly.type
_entity_poly.pdbx_seq_one_letter_code
_entity_poly.pdbx_strand_id
1 'polypeptide(L)'
;MLSKEKIDRINELARKGKRGETLTTEEKAEQQALRQEYITVFRESLRSQLERIEFVDEEPDYTEEEKAHIAEVSKKLEKEYLEEQKKKNGGSL
;
A
#
# COMPACT_ATOMS: atom_id res chain seq x y z
N MET A 1 -20.22 4.48 4.30
CA MET A 1 -20.66 3.53 3.26
C MET A 1 -21.96 4.05 2.65
N LEU A 2 -22.16 3.93 1.33
CA LEU A 2 -23.38 4.42 0.67
C LEU A 2 -24.59 3.54 1.05
N SER A 3 -25.79 4.13 1.12
CA SER A 3 -27.03 3.39 1.42
C SER A 3 -27.31 2.28 0.40
N LYS A 4 -27.87 1.16 0.86
CA LYS A 4 -28.19 -0.01 0.02
C LYS A 4 -29.08 0.34 -1.18
N GLU A 5 -30.09 1.18 -0.98
CA GLU A 5 -31.02 1.63 -2.03
C GLU A 5 -30.29 2.30 -3.20
N LYS A 6 -29.34 3.20 -2.92
CA LYS A 6 -28.52 3.86 -3.95
C LYS A 6 -27.61 2.87 -4.68
N ILE A 7 -27.05 1.88 -3.97
CA ILE A 7 -26.23 0.83 -4.59
C ILE A 7 -27.08 -0.03 -5.53
N ASP A 8 -28.28 -0.42 -5.09
CA ASP A 8 -29.23 -1.18 -5.90
C ASP A 8 -29.63 -0.38 -7.16
N ARG A 9 -29.86 0.93 -7.02
CA ARG A 9 -30.15 1.81 -8.15
C ARG A 9 -28.99 1.91 -9.14
N ILE A 10 -27.74 2.03 -8.67
CA ILE A 10 -26.55 1.98 -9.53
C ILE A 10 -26.51 0.67 -10.32
N ASN A 11 -26.80 -0.46 -9.66
CA ASN A 11 -26.82 -1.79 -10.27
C ASN A 11 -27.94 -1.94 -11.30
N GLU A 12 -29.13 -1.40 -11.03
CA GLU A 12 -30.24 -1.36 -11.99
C GLU A 12 -29.86 -0.63 -13.27
N LEU A 13 -29.34 0.61 -13.15
CA LEU A 13 -28.92 1.43 -14.29
C LEU A 13 -27.77 0.76 -15.07
N ALA A 14 -26.83 0.12 -14.36
CA ALA A 14 -25.75 -0.64 -14.98
C ALA A 14 -26.27 -1.87 -15.74
N ARG A 15 -27.26 -2.59 -15.19
CA ARG A 15 -27.88 -3.75 -15.84
C ARG A 15 -28.66 -3.34 -17.09
N LYS A 16 -29.41 -2.23 -17.05
CA LYS A 16 -30.09 -1.66 -18.23
C LYS A 16 -29.09 -1.39 -19.36
N GLY A 17 -28.02 -0.66 -19.08
CA GLY A 17 -26.97 -0.40 -20.07
C GLY A 17 -26.32 -1.67 -20.62
N LYS A 18 -26.05 -2.67 -19.76
CA LYS A 18 -25.49 -3.96 -20.19
C LYS A 18 -26.42 -4.77 -21.10
N ARG A 19 -27.74 -4.65 -20.91
CA ARG A 19 -28.76 -5.29 -21.77
C ARG A 19 -28.91 -4.61 -23.13
N GLY A 20 -28.19 -3.52 -23.39
CA GLY A 20 -28.30 -2.76 -24.62
C GLY A 20 -29.47 -1.75 -24.62
N GLU A 21 -30.13 -1.53 -23.48
CA GLU A 21 -31.11 -0.47 -23.34
C GLU A 21 -30.40 0.89 -23.37
N THR A 22 -30.91 1.82 -24.18
CA THR A 22 -30.39 3.18 -24.19
C THR A 22 -30.87 3.89 -22.93
N LEU A 23 -29.94 4.23 -22.04
CA LEU A 23 -30.23 5.08 -20.89
C LEU A 23 -30.63 6.47 -21.39
N THR A 24 -31.72 6.99 -20.83
CA THR A 24 -32.15 8.38 -21.04
C THR A 24 -31.09 9.37 -20.54
N THR A 25 -31.18 10.63 -20.97
CA THR A 25 -30.29 11.70 -20.50
C THR A 25 -30.34 11.86 -18.99
N GLU A 26 -31.53 11.72 -18.41
CA GLU A 26 -31.78 11.82 -16.98
C GLU A 26 -31.18 10.63 -16.22
N GLU A 27 -31.37 9.41 -16.72
CA GLU A 27 -30.79 8.20 -16.12
C GLU A 27 -29.25 8.20 -16.18
N LYS A 28 -28.66 8.75 -17.25
CA LYS A 28 -27.20 8.91 -17.33
C LYS A 28 -26.69 9.91 -16.29
N ALA A 29 -27.37 11.04 -16.13
CA ALA A 29 -27.03 12.04 -15.12
C ALA A 29 -27.17 11.46 -13.70
N GLU A 30 -28.26 10.72 -13.44
CA GLU A 30 -28.49 10.01 -12.17
C GLU A 30 -27.36 9.00 -11.91
N GLN A 31 -27.04 8.15 -12.90
CA GLN A 31 -25.98 7.16 -12.77
C GLN A 31 -24.62 7.81 -12.47
N GLN A 32 -24.31 8.92 -13.12
CA GLN A 32 -23.06 9.64 -12.90
C GLN A 32 -23.00 10.24 -11.50
N ALA A 33 -24.07 10.88 -11.03
CA ALA A 33 -24.15 11.44 -9.68
C ALA A 33 -23.99 10.35 -8.61
N LEU A 34 -24.73 9.23 -8.75
CA LEU A 34 -24.66 8.11 -7.82
C LEU A 34 -23.28 7.44 -7.79
N ARG A 35 -22.63 7.29 -8.96
CA ARG A 35 -21.26 6.76 -9.03
C ARG A 35 -20.25 7.68 -8.38
N GLN A 36 -20.38 8.99 -8.56
CA GLN A 36 -19.49 9.96 -7.95
C GLN A 36 -19.60 9.92 -6.42
N GLU A 37 -20.82 9.86 -5.89
CA GLU A 37 -21.08 9.73 -4.46
C GLU A 37 -20.48 8.44 -3.89
N TYR A 38 -20.70 7.30 -4.57
CA TYR A 38 -20.11 6.02 -4.21
C TYR A 38 -18.57 6.09 -4.12
N ILE A 39 -17.92 6.67 -5.14
CA ILE A 39 -16.46 6.76 -5.21
C ILE A 39 -15.90 7.62 -4.07
N THR A 40 -16.54 8.75 -3.76
CA THR A 40 -16.11 9.60 -2.63
C THR A 40 -16.14 8.83 -1.32
N VAL A 41 -17.28 8.20 -1.01
CA VAL A 41 -17.43 7.42 0.24
C VAL A 41 -16.48 6.22 0.28
N PHE A 42 -16.26 5.56 -0.86
CA PHE A 42 -15.33 4.45 -0.96
C PHE A 42 -13.87 4.89 -0.73
N ARG A 43 -13.46 6.03 -1.30
CA ARG A 43 -12.11 6.59 -1.10
C ARG A 43 -11.85 6.94 0.36
N GLU A 44 -12.82 7.54 1.05
CA GLU A 44 -12.70 7.83 2.49
C GLU A 44 -12.53 6.55 3.31
N SER A 45 -13.35 5.53 3.03
CA SER A 45 -13.22 4.23 3.68
C SER A 45 -11.88 3.57 3.40
N LEU A 46 -11.39 3.61 2.16
CA LEU A 46 -10.11 3.03 1.77
C LEU A 46 -8.96 3.77 2.45
N ARG A 47 -8.97 5.11 2.48
CA ARG A 47 -7.98 5.90 3.20
C ARG A 47 -7.93 5.49 4.68
N SER A 48 -9.08 5.41 5.33
CA SER A 48 -9.16 4.97 6.72
C SER A 48 -8.64 3.54 6.95
N GLN A 49 -8.79 2.65 5.98
CA GLN A 49 -8.19 1.31 6.04
C GLN A 49 -6.67 1.35 5.88
N LEU A 50 -6.15 2.16 4.95
CA LEU A 50 -4.71 2.33 4.74
C LEU A 50 -4.02 3.00 5.93
N GLU A 51 -4.66 3.98 6.57
CA GLU A 51 -4.16 4.64 7.78
C GLU A 51 -4.03 3.67 8.97
N ARG A 52 -4.75 2.54 8.95
CA ARG A 52 -4.64 1.48 9.95
C ARG A 52 -3.58 0.43 9.61
N ILE A 53 -2.95 0.50 8.43
CA ILE A 53 -1.87 -0.41 8.08
C ILE A 53 -0.61 0.09 8.79
N GLU A 54 -0.12 -0.73 9.71
CA GLU A 54 1.15 -0.53 10.38
C GLU A 54 2.17 -1.51 9.79
N PHE A 55 3.40 -1.03 9.56
CA PHE A 55 4.51 -1.91 9.26
C PHE A 55 4.98 -2.54 10.56
N VAL A 56 4.58 -3.78 10.79
CA VAL A 56 5.09 -4.59 11.89
C VAL A 56 6.39 -5.23 11.39
N ASP A 57 7.45 -4.45 11.26
CA ASP A 57 8.79 -5.01 11.29
C ASP A 57 8.99 -5.47 12.74
N GLU A 58 8.60 -6.71 13.04
CA GLU A 58 9.04 -7.35 14.27
C GLU A 58 10.57 -7.34 14.21
N GLU A 59 11.23 -6.63 15.14
CA GLU A 59 12.65 -6.86 15.35
C GLU A 59 12.79 -8.38 15.52
N PRO A 60 13.56 -9.06 14.66
CA PRO A 60 13.74 -10.49 14.78
C PRO A 60 14.18 -10.80 16.21
N ASP A 61 13.42 -11.64 16.90
CA ASP A 61 13.72 -12.08 18.26
C ASP A 61 14.93 -13.03 18.20
N TYR A 62 16.12 -12.44 18.06
CA TYR A 62 17.37 -13.16 18.06
C TYR A 62 17.64 -13.65 19.49
N THR A 63 18.03 -14.91 19.59
CA THR A 63 18.63 -15.44 20.80
C THR A 63 19.92 -14.67 21.13
N GLU A 64 20.35 -14.67 22.40
CA GLU A 64 21.59 -13.99 22.81
C GLU A 64 22.83 -14.54 22.06
N GLU A 65 22.79 -15.81 21.65
CA GLU A 65 23.84 -16.44 20.84
C GLU A 65 23.89 -15.85 19.42
N GLU A 66 22.73 -15.67 18.79
CA GLU A 66 22.63 -15.06 17.45
C GLU A 66 23.06 -13.59 17.49
N LYS A 67 22.66 -12.83 18.52
CA LYS A 67 23.12 -11.44 18.72
C LYS A 67 24.65 -11.37 18.88
N ALA A 68 25.23 -12.29 19.65
CA ALA A 68 26.68 -12.36 19.83
C ALA A 68 27.40 -12.69 18.51
N HIS A 69 26.87 -13.63 17.73
CA HIS A 69 27.42 -13.99 16.42
C HIS A 69 27.34 -12.83 15.43
N ILE A 70 26.19 -12.15 15.35
CA ILE A 70 25.99 -10.97 14.51
C ILE A 70 27.00 -9.89 14.89
N ALA A 71 27.18 -9.61 16.19
CA ALA A 71 28.14 -8.61 16.66
C ALA A 71 29.59 -8.96 16.32
N GLU A 72 29.96 -10.24 16.34
CA GLU A 72 31.30 -10.70 15.93
C GLU A 72 31.52 -10.54 14.43
N VAL A 73 30.54 -10.95 13.61
CA VAL A 73 30.59 -10.82 12.16
C VAL A 73 30.65 -9.35 11.75
N SER A 74 29.84 -8.48 12.36
CA SER A 74 29.87 -7.03 12.12
C SER A 74 31.24 -6.42 12.44
N LYS A 75 31.84 -6.77 13.60
CA LYS A 75 33.19 -6.29 13.96
C LYS A 75 34.27 -6.76 12.99
N LYS A 76 34.16 -7.99 12.50
CA LYS A 76 35.09 -8.54 11.51
C LYS A 76 34.98 -7.79 10.18
N LEU A 77 33.74 -7.55 9.72
CA LEU A 77 33.46 -6.82 8.49
C LEU A 77 33.97 -5.37 8.55
N GLU A 78 33.79 -4.69 9.69
CA GLU A 78 34.31 -3.33 9.90
C GLU A 78 35.85 -3.28 9.80
N LYS A 79 36.54 -4.24 10.41
CA LYS A 79 38.00 -4.33 10.33
C LYS A 79 38.47 -4.55 8.88
N GLU A 80 37.84 -5.49 8.19
CA GLU A 80 38.14 -5.79 6.78
C GLU A 80 37.92 -4.56 5.89
N TYR A 81 36.79 -3.85 6.07
CA TYR A 81 36.51 -2.60 5.36
C TYR A 81 37.58 -1.52 5.62
N LEU A 82 37.99 -1.32 6.87
CA LEU A 82 39.03 -0.35 7.22
C LEU A 82 40.40 -0.72 6.65
N GLU A 83 40.73 -2.01 6.61
CA GLU A 83 41.96 -2.50 5.97
C GLU A 83 41.95 -2.26 4.46
N GLU A 84 40.82 -2.49 3.79
CA GLU A 84 40.65 -2.19 2.37
C GLU A 84 40.78 -0.70 2.07
N GLN A 85 40.19 0.17 2.90
CA GLN A 85 40.30 1.61 2.75
C GLN A 85 41.74 2.10 2.95
N LYS A 86 42.47 1.54 3.92
CA LYS A 86 43.90 1.82 4.12
C LYS A 86 44.76 1.36 2.95
N LYS A 87 44.45 0.20 2.35
CA LYS A 87 45.14 -0.30 1.14
C LYS A 87 44.89 0.60 -0.08
N LYS A 88 43.65 1.09 -0.25
CA LYS A 88 43.30 2.02 -1.34
C LYS A 88 43.93 3.41 -1.16
N ASN A 89 44.02 3.91 0.08
CA ASN A 89 44.57 5.23 0.38
C ASN A 89 46.10 5.24 0.58
N GLY A 90 46.73 4.08 0.82
CA GLY A 90 48.18 3.93 0.95
C GLY A 90 48.95 3.78 -0.36
N GLY A 91 48.26 3.83 -1.51
CA GLY A 91 48.83 3.73 -2.85
C GLY A 91 49.08 5.08 -3.55
N SER A 92 49.32 6.16 -2.79
CA SER A 92 49.77 7.44 -3.35
C SER A 92 50.96 7.96 -2.54
N LEU A 93 52.15 7.51 -2.92
CA LEU A 93 53.43 8.21 -2.78
C LEU A 93 54.30 7.79 -3.98
#